data_AF-A0A1X0RAP7-F1
#
_entry.id   AF-A0A1X0RAP7-F1
#
_cell.length_a   1.000
_cell.length_b   1.000
_cell.length_c   1.000
_cell.angle_alpha   90.00
_cell.angle_beta   90.00
_cell.angle_gamma   90.00
#
_symmetry.space_group_name_H-M   'P 1'
#
loop_
_entity.id
_entity.type
_entity.pdbx_description
1 polymer ?
#
loop_
_entity_poly.entity_id
_entity_poly.type
_entity_poly.pdbx_seq_one_letter_code
_entity_poly.pdbx_strand_id
1 'polypeptide(L)'
;MATSSPLFPQLAEMSDEQKYKLIARFIPCDQCSSCKGWHTDINTKDICQCGHDILNHTDQGHDLQRRSKVALRLVELLEVNMKYHQ
;
A
#
# COMPACT_ATOMS: atom_id res chain seq x y z
N MET A 1 24.47 -9.07 22.62
CA MET A 1 24.30 -8.51 21.27
C MET A 1 22.81 -8.30 21.08
N ALA A 2 22.34 -7.05 20.96
CA ALA A 2 20.93 -6.79 20.70
C ALA A 2 20.63 -7.20 19.26
N THR A 3 20.00 -8.35 19.08
CA THR A 3 19.36 -8.70 17.82
C THR A 3 18.17 -7.76 17.67
N SER A 4 18.37 -6.62 17.02
CA SER A 4 17.26 -5.75 16.66
C SER A 4 16.35 -6.58 15.75
N SER A 5 15.17 -6.96 16.26
CA SER A 5 14.15 -7.59 15.43
C SER A 5 13.96 -6.73 14.18
N PRO A 6 13.94 -7.32 12.97
CA PRO A 6 13.77 -6.55 11.76
C PRO A 6 12.47 -5.74 11.86
N LEU A 7 12.55 -4.45 11.55
CA LEU A 7 11.35 -3.62 11.42
C LEU A 7 10.47 -4.23 10.31
N PHE A 8 9.23 -4.58 10.67
CA PHE A 8 8.22 -5.23 9.81
C PHE A 8 8.60 -6.65 9.34
N PRO A 9 8.69 -7.64 10.24
CA PRO A 9 9.04 -9.02 9.89
C PRO A 9 8.05 -9.64 8.88
N GLN A 10 6.79 -9.21 8.89
CA GLN A 10 5.77 -9.70 7.95
C GLN A 10 6.10 -9.41 6.48
N LEU A 11 6.94 -8.41 6.17
CA LEU A 11 7.32 -8.12 4.78
C LEU A 11 8.15 -9.22 4.12
N ALA A 12 8.86 -10.01 4.93
CA ALA A 12 9.64 -11.14 4.43
C ALA A 12 8.73 -12.29 3.94
N GLU A 13 7.53 -12.39 4.53
CA GLU A 13 6.54 -13.42 4.21
C GLU A 13 5.60 -12.99 3.07
N MET A 14 5.55 -11.69 2.76
CA MET A 14 4.72 -11.15 1.70
C MET A 14 5.31 -11.42 0.31
N SER A 15 4.48 -11.91 -0.61
CA SER A 15 4.77 -11.94 -2.04
C SER A 15 4.88 -10.52 -2.60
N ASP A 16 5.55 -10.37 -3.75
CA ASP A 16 5.67 -9.07 -4.39
C ASP A 16 4.31 -8.53 -4.82
N GLU A 17 3.38 -9.40 -5.23
CA GLU A 17 1.98 -9.02 -5.51
C GLU A 17 1.30 -8.40 -4.27
N GLN A 18 1.49 -9.01 -3.09
CA GLN A 18 0.93 -8.47 -1.85
C GLN A 18 1.57 -7.12 -1.49
N LYS A 19 2.87 -6.96 -1.73
CA LYS A 19 3.57 -5.68 -1.56
C LYS A 19 3.05 -4.62 -2.52
N TYR A 20 2.83 -4.96 -3.79
CA TYR A 20 2.23 -4.05 -4.78
C TYR A 20 0.84 -3.59 -4.36
N LYS A 21 -0.03 -4.52 -3.93
CA LYS A 21 -1.37 -4.18 -3.40
C LYS A 21 -1.29 -3.28 -2.17
N LEU A 22 -0.34 -3.55 -1.27
CA LEU A 22 -0.12 -2.73 -0.08
C LEU A 22 0.30 -1.30 -0.45
N ILE A 23 1.30 -1.12 -1.32
CA ILE A 23 1.77 0.22 -1.67
C ILE A 23 0.74 0.97 -2.52
N ALA A 24 0.00 0.27 -3.39
CA ALA A 24 -0.89 0.91 -4.36
C ALA A 24 -1.98 1.75 -3.68
N ARG A 25 -2.41 1.36 -2.48
CA ARG A 25 -3.35 2.11 -1.65
C ARG A 25 -2.89 3.54 -1.32
N PHE A 26 -1.60 3.83 -1.42
CA PHE A 26 -0.99 5.11 -1.03
C PHE A 26 -0.29 5.83 -2.18
N ILE A 27 -0.33 5.29 -3.40
CA ILE A 27 0.31 5.87 -4.58
C ILE A 27 -0.78 6.51 -5.46
N PRO A 28 -0.63 7.81 -5.80
CA PRO A 28 -1.51 8.48 -6.74
C PRO A 28 -1.59 7.76 -8.08
N CYS A 29 -2.69 7.97 -8.81
CA CYS A 29 -2.82 7.40 -10.15
C CYS A 29 -1.91 8.16 -11.14
N ASP A 30 -1.18 7.44 -11.98
CA ASP A 30 -0.35 8.05 -13.03
C ASP A 30 -1.18 8.67 -14.16
N GLN A 31 -2.46 8.29 -14.29
CA GLN A 31 -3.35 8.71 -15.39
C GLN A 31 -4.33 9.81 -14.99
N CYS A 32 -4.45 10.17 -13.70
CA CYS A 32 -5.36 11.22 -13.27
C CYS A 32 -4.88 11.96 -12.01
N SER A 33 -5.21 13.24 -11.92
CA SER A 33 -4.69 14.13 -10.86
C SER A 33 -5.45 14.04 -9.53
N SER A 34 -6.71 13.58 -9.56
CA SER A 34 -7.61 13.53 -8.41
C SER A 34 -7.45 12.27 -7.56
N CYS A 35 -6.99 11.16 -8.14
CA CYS A 35 -6.89 9.89 -7.42
C CYS A 35 -5.60 9.81 -6.59
N LYS A 36 -5.74 9.57 -5.29
CA LYS A 36 -4.64 9.58 -4.31
C LYS A 36 -4.17 8.20 -3.87
N GLY A 37 -4.79 7.14 -4.39
CA GLY A 37 -4.54 5.77 -3.97
C GLY A 37 -5.44 4.78 -4.69
N TRP A 38 -4.98 3.54 -4.81
CA TRP A 38 -5.76 2.45 -5.37
C TRP A 38 -6.83 2.01 -4.38
N HIS A 39 -8.08 2.35 -4.71
CA HIS A 39 -9.27 1.97 -3.96
C HIS A 39 -10.24 1.26 -4.90
N THR A 40 -10.49 -0.02 -4.66
CA THR A 40 -11.39 -0.85 -5.46
C THR A 40 -12.79 -0.88 -4.85
N ASP A 41 -13.81 -0.95 -5.69
CA ASP A 41 -15.15 -1.25 -5.23
C ASP A 41 -15.34 -2.75 -4.97
N ILE A 42 -16.35 -3.13 -4.17
CA ILE A 42 -16.59 -4.54 -3.80
C ILE A 42 -16.84 -5.42 -5.05
N ASN A 43 -17.40 -4.81 -6.10
CA ASN A 43 -17.77 -5.48 -7.34
C ASN A 43 -16.63 -5.55 -8.37
N THR A 44 -15.63 -4.69 -8.26
CA THR A 44 -14.53 -4.56 -9.24
C THR A 44 -13.18 -4.63 -8.53
N LYS A 45 -12.76 -5.85 -8.19
CA LYS A 45 -11.53 -6.11 -7.41
C LYS A 45 -10.23 -5.71 -8.10
N ASP A 46 -10.27 -5.47 -9.41
CA ASP A 46 -9.07 -5.22 -10.22
C ASP A 46 -9.01 -3.79 -10.78
N ILE A 47 -10.06 -2.99 -10.59
CA ILE A 47 -10.16 -1.62 -11.12
C ILE A 47 -10.40 -0.64 -9.98
N CYS A 48 -9.59 0.43 -9.95
CA CYS A 48 -9.76 1.51 -9.00
C CYS A 48 -11.06 2.28 -9.30
N GLN A 49 -11.61 2.94 -8.30
CA GLN A 49 -12.69 3.93 -8.44
C GLN A 49 -12.36 5.06 -9.45
N CYS A 50 -11.08 5.31 -9.74
CA CYS A 50 -10.69 6.26 -10.80
C CYS A 50 -10.79 5.69 -12.23
N GLY A 51 -11.17 4.41 -12.38
CA GLY A 51 -11.30 3.71 -13.65
C GLY A 51 -10.01 3.05 -14.17
N HIS A 52 -8.88 3.20 -13.48
CA HIS A 52 -7.59 2.63 -13.89
C HIS A 52 -7.20 1.41 -13.04
N ASP A 53 -6.42 0.51 -13.62
CA ASP A 53 -5.91 -0.68 -12.95
C ASP A 53 -4.82 -0.36 -11.92
N ILE A 54 -4.41 -1.38 -11.16
CA ILE A 54 -3.37 -1.28 -10.14
C ILE A 54 -2.00 -0.85 -10.69
N LEU A 55 -1.67 -1.11 -11.96
CA LEU A 55 -0.35 -0.79 -12.51
C LEU A 55 -0.13 0.72 -12.53
N ASN A 56 -1.19 1.48 -12.78
CA ASN A 56 -1.20 2.94 -12.70
C ASN A 56 -1.13 3.48 -11.26
N HIS A 57 -0.99 2.61 -10.26
CA HIS A 57 -0.87 2.93 -8.84
C HIS A 57 0.36 2.27 -8.21
N THR A 58 1.35 1.85 -8.98
CA THR A 58 2.58 1.25 -8.42
C THR A 58 3.83 2.08 -8.62
N ASP A 59 3.72 3.21 -9.35
CA ASP A 59 4.84 4.08 -9.73
C ASP A 59 6.03 3.25 -10.22
N GLN A 60 5.74 2.43 -11.24
CA GLN A 60 6.65 1.50 -11.92
C GLN A 60 7.31 0.44 -11.01
N GLY A 61 6.85 0.29 -9.77
CA GLY A 61 7.38 -0.68 -8.81
C GLY A 61 8.79 -0.37 -8.29
N HIS A 62 9.26 0.86 -8.48
CA HIS A 62 10.56 1.28 -7.96
C HIS A 62 10.59 1.23 -6.43
N ASP A 63 11.71 0.75 -5.88
CA ASP A 63 11.97 0.74 -4.43
C ASP A 63 10.90 -0.01 -3.60
N LEU A 64 10.36 -1.10 -4.17
CA LEU A 64 9.25 -1.89 -3.60
C LEU A 64 9.45 -2.23 -2.12
N GLN A 65 10.66 -2.66 -1.73
CA GLN A 65 10.97 -3.04 -0.36
C GLN A 65 10.85 -1.86 0.62
N ARG A 66 11.46 -0.71 0.29
CA ARG A 66 11.40 0.47 1.15
C ARG A 66 9.99 1.03 1.20
N ARG A 67 9.29 1.08 0.07
CA ARG A 67 7.90 1.55 -0.01
C ARG A 67 6.94 0.66 0.76
N SER A 68 7.14 -0.66 0.76
CA SER A 68 6.33 -1.59 1.55
C SER A 68 6.49 -1.35 3.05
N LYS A 69 7.70 -1.04 3.53
CA LYS A 69 7.94 -0.63 4.93
C LYS A 69 7.17 0.63 5.31
N VAL A 70 7.22 1.65 4.44
CA VAL A 70 6.47 2.90 4.66
C VAL A 70 4.96 2.65 4.63
N ALA A 71 4.47 1.88 3.66
CA ALA A 71 3.05 1.57 3.52
C ALA A 71 2.51 0.79 4.73
N LEU A 72 3.24 -0.21 5.24
CA LEU A 72 2.86 -0.89 6.49
C LEU A 72 2.80 0.09 7.66
N ARG A 73 3.80 0.98 7.78
CA ARG A 73 3.79 1.97 8.85
C ARG A 73 2.57 2.90 8.77
N LEU A 74 2.17 3.30 7.56
CA LEU A 74 0.97 4.11 7.35
C LEU A 74 -0.30 3.33 7.73
N VAL A 75 -0.40 2.04 7.40
CA VAL A 75 -1.53 1.19 7.82
C VAL A 75 -1.62 1.13 9.34
N GLU A 76 -0.51 0.85 10.04
CA GLU A 76 -0.48 0.81 11.50
C GLU A 76 -0.95 2.14 12.12
N LEU A 77 -0.47 3.27 11.59
CA LEU A 77 -0.87 4.59 12.08
C LEU A 77 -2.36 4.88 11.85
N LEU A 78 -2.90 4.49 10.69
CA LEU A 78 -4.33 4.64 10.40
C LEU A 78 -5.19 3.77 11.32
N GLU A 79 -4.79 2.53 11.58
CA GLU A 79 -5.49 1.64 12.52
C GLU A 79 -5.48 2.18 13.94
N VAL A 80 -4.34 2.69 14.39
CA VAL A 80 -4.21 3.31 15.71
C VAL A 80 -5.08 4.56 15.80
N ASN A 81 -5.06 5.42 14.78
CA ASN A 81 -5.89 6.63 14.75
C ASN A 81 -7.40 6.29 14.76
N MET A 82 -7.81 5.28 13.99
CA MET A 82 -9.20 4.80 14.00
C MET A 82 -9.63 4.24 15.37
N LYS A 83 -8.72 3.60 16.11
CA LYS A 83 -9.00 3.10 17.47
C LYS A 83 -9.15 4.20 18.52
N TYR A 84 -8.44 5.33 18.37
CA TYR A 84 -8.49 6.44 19.33
C TYR A 84 -9.69 7.39 19.12
N HIS A 85 -10.34 7.32 17.96
CA HIS A 85 -11.48 8.17 17.60
C HIS A 85 -12.82 7.43 17.50
N GLN A 86 -12.88 6.18 17.98
CA GLN A 86 -14.11 5.45 18.29
C GLN A 86 -14.44 5.61 19.78
#